data_AF-A0A4Z0KE64-F1
#
_entry.id   AF-A0A4Z0KE64-F1
#
_cell.length_a   1.000
_cell.length_b   1.000
_cell.length_c   1.000
_cell.angle_alpha   90.00
_cell.angle_beta   90.00
_cell.angle_gamma   90.00
#
_symmetry.space_group_name_H-M   'P 1'
#
loop_
_entity.id
_entity.type
_entity.pdbx_description
1 polymer ?
#
loop_
_entity_poly.entity_id
_entity_poly.type
_entity_poly.pdbx_seq_one_letter_code
_entity_poly.pdbx_strand_id
1 'polypeptide(L)'
;MSQVLITGATGLVGGHLLRMLINTPQVSAIAAPTRRPLTDIVGVYNPHDPQLTDALAQVTDPVDIVFCCLGTTRREAGSKAAFIHADYTLVVDTALTGRRLGAQHMLV
;
A
#
# COMPACT_ATOMS: atom_id res chain seq x y z
N MET A 1 -15.13 0.90 13.00
CA MET A 1 -14.93 0.93 11.54
C MET A 1 -13.49 1.32 11.30
N SER A 2 -12.82 0.71 10.33
CA SER A 2 -11.38 0.84 10.13
C SER A 2 -11.06 1.49 8.79
N GLN A 3 -10.10 2.41 8.81
CA GLN A 3 -9.50 3.03 7.64
C GLN A 3 -8.18 2.32 7.34
N VAL A 4 -8.05 1.86 6.09
CA VAL A 4 -6.96 0.96 5.71
C VAL A 4 -6.07 1.62 4.67
N LEU A 5 -4.75 1.53 4.87
CA LEU A 5 -3.75 1.79 3.84
C LEU A 5 -3.25 0.46 3.27
N ILE A 6 -3.19 0.32 1.95
CA ILE A 6 -2.61 -0.84 1.28
C ILE A 6 -1.58 -0.45 0.21
N THR A 7 -0.35 -0.92 0.34
CA THR A 7 0.66 -0.84 -0.73
C THR A 7 0.84 -2.18 -1.42
N GLY A 8 1.24 -2.16 -2.70
CA GLY A 8 1.35 -3.38 -3.51
C GLY A 8 0.03 -3.91 -4.07
N ALA A 9 -1.03 -3.10 -4.06
CA ALA A 9 -2.37 -3.49 -4.54
C ALA A 9 -2.44 -3.91 -6.02
N THR A 10 -1.45 -3.54 -6.84
CA THR A 10 -1.35 -3.98 -8.25
C THR A 10 -0.73 -5.38 -8.40
N GLY A 11 -0.17 -5.95 -7.33
CA GLY A 11 0.43 -7.28 -7.31
C GLY A 11 -0.62 -8.37 -7.09
N LEU A 12 -0.20 -9.63 -7.19
CA LEU A 12 -1.10 -10.78 -7.02
C LEU A 12 -1.76 -10.78 -5.63
N VAL A 13 -0.95 -10.79 -4.57
CA VAL A 13 -1.45 -10.81 -3.18
C VAL A 13 -2.24 -9.55 -2.86
N GLY A 14 -1.67 -8.37 -3.12
CA GLY A 14 -2.32 -7.10 -2.82
C GLY A 14 -3.64 -6.91 -3.57
N GLY A 15 -3.75 -7.38 -4.81
CA GLY A 15 -4.98 -7.33 -5.58
C GLY A 15 -6.07 -8.25 -5.03
N HIS A 16 -5.72 -9.43 -4.53
CA HIS A 16 -6.66 -10.30 -3.83
C HIS A 16 -7.10 -9.72 -2.48
N LEU A 17 -6.14 -9.21 -1.69
CA LEU A 17 -6.45 -8.58 -0.41
C LEU A 17 -7.34 -7.34 -0.57
N LEU A 18 -7.07 -6.49 -1.56
CA LEU A 18 -7.91 -5.32 -1.85
C LEU A 18 -9.37 -5.71 -2.07
N ARG A 19 -9.63 -6.76 -2.87
CA ARG A 19 -10.99 -7.27 -3.10
C ARG A 19 -11.64 -7.78 -1.81
N MET A 20 -10.88 -8.43 -0.92
CA MET A 20 -11.40 -8.86 0.37
C MET A 20 -11.74 -7.66 1.27
N LEU A 21 -10.86 -6.65 1.33
CA LEU A 21 -11.07 -5.44 2.13
C LEU A 21 -12.32 -4.67 1.70
N ILE A 22 -12.55 -4.52 0.39
CA ILE A 22 -13.75 -3.86 -0.16
C ILE A 22 -15.04 -4.54 0.30
N ASN A 23 -15.02 -5.87 0.44
CA ASN A 23 -16.18 -6.66 0.85
C ASN A 23 -16.26 -6.87 2.37
N THR A 24 -15.41 -6.21 3.15
CA THR A 24 -15.35 -6.36 4.61
C THR A 24 -16.16 -5.24 5.28
N PRO A 25 -17.31 -5.52 5.93
CA PRO A 25 -18.19 -4.47 6.49
C PRO A 25 -17.53 -3.57 7.54
N GLN A 26 -16.48 -4.05 8.20
CA GLN A 26 -15.74 -3.29 9.21
C GLN A 26 -14.80 -2.24 8.60
N VAL A 27 -14.46 -2.36 7.30
CA VAL A 27 -13.60 -1.42 6.57
C VAL A 27 -14.46 -0.32 5.98
N SER A 28 -14.23 0.92 6.40
CA SER A 28 -15.02 2.08 5.96
C SER A 28 -14.34 2.90 4.87
N ALA A 29 -13.02 2.82 4.75
CA ALA A 29 -12.25 3.54 3.73
C ALA A 29 -10.96 2.78 3.41
N ILE A 30 -10.53 2.88 2.15
CA ILE A 30 -9.30 2.25 1.66
C ILE A 30 -8.50 3.29 0.87
N ALA A 31 -7.28 3.56 1.32
CA ALA A 31 -6.26 4.27 0.55
C ALA A 31 -5.27 3.26 -0.03
N ALA A 32 -5.11 3.24 -1.34
CA ALA A 32 -4.24 2.30 -2.04
C ALA A 32 -3.21 3.05 -2.89
N PRO A 33 -2.16 3.66 -2.32
CA PRO A 33 -1.12 4.29 -3.11
C PRO A 33 -0.37 3.26 -3.98
N THR A 34 -0.24 3.54 -5.27
CA THR A 34 0.38 2.62 -6.25
C THR A 34 1.32 3.32 -7.22
N ARG A 35 2.19 2.55 -7.89
CA ARG A 35 3.09 3.10 -8.93
C ARG A 35 2.42 3.40 -10.27
N ARG A 36 1.21 2.87 -10.45
CA ARG A 36 0.39 2.94 -11.66
C ARG A 36 -1.07 2.86 -11.25
N PRO A 37 -1.98 3.49 -12.01
CA PRO A 37 -3.40 3.49 -11.64
C PRO A 37 -3.94 2.06 -11.53
N LEU A 38 -4.79 1.84 -10.53
CA LEU A 38 -5.65 0.67 -10.46
C LEU A 38 -6.76 0.83 -11.51
N THR A 39 -7.39 -0.28 -11.90
CA THR A 39 -8.70 -0.21 -12.58
C THR A 39 -9.67 0.54 -11.67
N ASP A 40 -10.59 1.31 -12.26
CA ASP A 40 -11.56 2.10 -11.49
C ASP A 40 -12.36 1.19 -10.55
N ILE A 41 -12.08 1.32 -9.25
CA ILE A 41 -12.69 0.52 -8.19
C ILE A 41 -13.41 1.48 -7.25
N VAL A 42 -14.74 1.35 -7.21
CA VAL A 42 -15.60 2.15 -6.33
C VAL A 42 -15.21 1.91 -4.88
N GLY A 43 -15.09 3.00 -4.11
CA GLY A 43 -14.79 2.94 -2.67
C GLY A 43 -13.30 2.83 -2.33
N VAL A 44 -12.40 2.99 -3.32
CA VAL A 44 -10.95 3.00 -3.11
C VAL A 44 -10.37 4.35 -3.56
N TYR A 45 -9.68 5.04 -2.65
CA TYR A 45 -8.85 6.18 -2.99
C TYR A 45 -7.48 5.69 -3.49
N ASN A 46 -7.18 5.92 -4.77
CA ASN A 46 -5.96 5.43 -5.42
C ASN A 46 -5.08 6.58 -5.94
N PRO A 47 -4.35 7.28 -5.04
CA PRO A 47 -3.26 8.14 -5.50
C PRO A 47 -2.20 7.28 -6.17
N HIS A 48 -1.67 7.74 -7.30
CA HIS A 48 -0.68 7.00 -8.05
C HIS A 48 0.39 7.91 -8.62
N ASP A 49 1.63 7.43 -8.56
CA ASP A 49 2.81 8.11 -9.07
C ASP A 49 3.89 7.06 -9.36
N PRO A 50 4.67 7.15 -10.45
CA PRO A 50 5.79 6.23 -10.70
C PRO A 50 6.71 6.02 -9.49
N GLN A 51 6.91 7.06 -8.68
CA GLN A 51 7.56 6.99 -7.37
C GLN A 51 6.51 6.75 -6.28
N LEU A 52 6.52 5.56 -5.69
CA LEU A 52 5.53 5.20 -4.67
C LEU A 52 5.53 6.13 -3.45
N THR A 53 6.68 6.73 -3.11
CA THR A 53 6.81 7.72 -2.05
C THR A 53 5.94 8.96 -2.30
N ASP A 54 5.82 9.38 -3.56
CA ASP A 54 5.05 10.56 -3.94
C ASP A 54 3.55 10.25 -3.94
N ALA A 55 3.17 9.01 -4.28
CA ALA A 55 1.80 8.52 -4.08
C ALA A 55 1.43 8.40 -2.59
N LEU A 56 2.36 7.93 -1.75
CA LEU A 56 2.18 7.84 -0.30
C LEU A 56 2.00 9.23 0.34
N ALA A 57 2.72 10.23 -0.13
CA ALA A 57 2.63 11.61 0.37
C ALA A 57 1.26 12.26 0.14
N GLN A 58 0.51 11.80 -0.86
CA GLN A 58 -0.85 12.26 -1.14
C GLN A 58 -1.89 11.71 -0.15
N VAL A 59 -1.56 10.66 0.60
CA VAL A 59 -2.46 10.13 1.63
C VAL A 59 -2.36 11.00 2.89
N THR A 60 -3.45 11.71 3.18
CA THR A 60 -3.55 12.65 4.31
C THR A 60 -4.58 12.23 5.35
N ASP A 61 -5.54 11.39 4.97
CA ASP A 61 -6.61 10.94 5.87
C ASP A 61 -6.07 9.95 6.92
N PRO A 62 -6.68 9.90 8.12
CA PRO A 62 -6.24 8.99 9.17
C PRO A 62 -6.30 7.52 8.74
N VAL A 63 -5.35 6.72 9.21
CA VAL A 63 -5.25 5.29 8.92
C VAL A 63 -5.17 4.53 10.24
N ASP A 64 -5.92 3.44 10.36
CA ASP A 64 -5.89 2.57 11.55
C ASP A 64 -4.94 1.39 11.35
N ILE A 65 -4.98 0.80 10.14
CA ILE A 65 -4.27 -0.44 9.79
C ILE A 65 -3.57 -0.29 8.43
N VAL A 66 -2.32 -0.74 8.38
CA VAL A 66 -1.51 -0.81 7.15
C VAL A 66 -1.35 -2.26 6.71
N PHE A 67 -1.57 -2.52 5.41
CA PHE A 67 -1.13 -3.75 4.75
C PHE A 67 -0.07 -3.42 3.71
N CYS A 68 1.12 -3.98 3.85
CA CYS A 68 2.18 -3.86 2.86
C CYS A 68 2.30 -5.16 2.10
N CYS A 69 1.84 -5.17 0.85
CA CYS A 69 2.01 -6.30 -0.07
C CYS A 69 3.14 -6.03 -1.08
N LEU A 70 4.13 -5.22 -0.67
CA LEU A 70 5.32 -4.98 -1.47
C LEU A 70 6.27 -6.17 -1.32
N GLY A 71 6.94 -6.50 -2.41
CA GLY A 71 7.95 -7.54 -2.43
C GLY A 71 8.37 -7.82 -3.85
N THR A 72 9.62 -8.20 -4.04
CA THR A 72 10.13 -8.71 -5.30
C THR A 72 11.15 -9.79 -5.04
N THR A 73 11.56 -10.50 -6.07
CA THR A 73 12.70 -11.42 -5.96
C THR A 73 13.99 -10.69 -6.36
N ARG A 74 15.13 -11.12 -5.82
CA ARG A 74 16.45 -10.63 -6.30
C ARG A 74 16.62 -10.76 -7.81
N ARG A 75 15.99 -11.78 -8.41
CA ARG A 75 15.99 -12.00 -9.87
C ARG A 75 15.20 -10.92 -10.61
N GLU A 76 13.99 -10.61 -10.17
CA GLU A 76 13.13 -9.60 -10.79
C GLU A 76 13.63 -8.18 -10.56
N ALA A 77 14.21 -7.90 -9.39
CA ALA A 77 14.79 -6.60 -9.07
C ALA A 77 16.01 -6.25 -9.96
N GLY A 78 16.71 -7.27 -10.49
CA GLY A 78 17.90 -7.11 -11.32
C GLY A 78 19.16 -6.63 -10.59
N SER A 79 19.05 -6.12 -9.36
CA SER A 79 20.20 -5.74 -8.53
C SER A 79 19.89 -5.83 -7.03
N LYS A 80 20.95 -5.92 -6.21
CA LYS A 80 20.83 -5.87 -4.75
C LYS A 80 20.23 -4.54 -4.27
N ALA A 81 20.59 -3.42 -4.90
CA ALA A 81 20.08 -2.11 -4.54
C ALA A 81 18.58 -1.98 -4.82
N ALA A 82 18.13 -2.42 -6.00
CA ALA A 82 16.71 -2.43 -6.34
C ALA A 82 15.89 -3.38 -5.44
N PHE A 83 16.46 -4.53 -5.08
CA PHE A 83 15.83 -5.45 -4.13
C PHE A 83 15.67 -4.82 -2.74
N ILE A 84 16.73 -4.20 -2.20
CA ILE A 84 16.66 -3.49 -0.91
C ILE A 84 15.65 -2.34 -0.99
N HIS A 85 15.63 -1.59 -2.08
CA HIS A 85 14.69 -0.49 -2.24
C HIS A 85 13.23 -0.98 -2.17
N ALA A 86 12.90 -2.06 -2.90
CA ALA A 86 11.55 -2.60 -2.94
C ALA A 86 11.12 -3.33 -1.66
N ASP A 87 11.96 -4.24 -1.14
CA ASP A 87 11.61 -5.14 -0.03
C ASP A 87 11.95 -4.57 1.36
N TYR A 88 12.68 -3.45 1.44
CA TYR A 88 13.03 -2.82 2.71
C TYR A 88 12.67 -1.34 2.75
N THR A 89 13.23 -0.53 1.85
CA THR A 89 13.04 0.93 1.91
C THR A 89 11.57 1.31 1.77
N LEU A 90 10.89 0.85 0.72
CA LEU A 90 9.48 1.17 0.49
C LEU A 90 8.55 0.54 1.54
N VAL A 91 8.93 -0.59 2.14
CA VAL A 91 8.19 -1.20 3.25
C VAL A 91 8.26 -0.29 4.49
N VAL A 92 9.45 0.22 4.81
CA VAL A 92 9.65 1.17 5.92
C VAL A 92 8.93 2.50 5.64
N ASP A 93 9.00 3.03 4.43
CA ASP A 93 8.30 4.27 4.05
C ASP A 93 6.77 4.12 4.16
N THR A 94 6.25 2.95 3.80
CA THR A 94 4.84 2.59 4.03
C THR A 94 4.51 2.61 5.53
N ALA A 95 5.35 1.99 6.36
CA ALA A 95 5.17 1.94 7.81
C ALA A 95 5.16 3.34 8.44
N LEU A 96 6.13 4.17 8.05
CA LEU A 96 6.27 5.54 8.54
C LEU A 96 5.08 6.40 8.13
N THR A 97 4.59 6.22 6.89
CA THR A 97 3.38 6.91 6.41
C THR A 97 2.16 6.52 7.24
N GLY A 98 1.94 5.21 7.45
CA GLY A 98 0.83 4.74 8.28
C GLY A 98 0.93 5.27 9.72
N ARG A 99 2.10 5.17 10.34
CA ARG A 99 2.34 5.67 11.71
C ARG A 99 2.10 7.18 11.81
N ARG A 100 2.53 7.97 10.81
CA ARG A 100 2.28 9.42 10.72
C ARG A 100 0.77 9.72 10.68
N LEU A 101 -0.01 8.85 10.06
CA LEU A 101 -1.47 8.97 9.91
C LEU A 101 -2.27 8.31 11.05
N GLY A 102 -1.60 7.80 12.08
CA GLY A 102 -2.22 7.25 13.29
C GLY A 102 -2.31 5.72 13.35
N ALA A 103 -1.77 4.99 12.37
CA ALA A 103 -1.89 3.55 12.33
C ALA A 103 -1.16 2.91 13.52
N GLN A 104 -1.83 1.96 14.18
CA GLN A 104 -1.29 1.21 15.31
C GLN A 104 -0.83 -0.19 14.90
N HIS A 105 -1.27 -0.65 13.73
CA HIS A 105 -0.97 -1.99 13.22
C HIS A 105 -0.47 -1.91 11.78
N MET A 106 0.55 -2.70 11.50
CA MET A 106 1.03 -2.96 10.16
C MET A 106 1.26 -4.45 9.98
N LEU A 107 0.77 -4.99 8.86
CA LEU A 107 1.02 -6.35 8.41
C LEU A 107 1.85 -6.28 7.12
N VAL A 108 2.90 -7.10 7.04
CA VAL A 108 3.82 -7.26 5.90
C VAL A 108 3.85 -8.73 5.52
#